data_AF-A0A7C1B5L9-F1
#
_entry.id   AF-A0A7C1B5L9-F1
#
_cell.length_a   1.000
_cell.length_b   1.000
_cell.length_c   1.000
_cell.angle_alpha   90.00
_cell.angle_beta   90.00
_cell.angle_gamma   90.00
#
_symmetry.space_group_name_H-M   'P 1'
#
loop_
_entity.id
_entity.type
_entity.pdbx_description
1 polymer ?
#
loop_
_entity_poly.entity_id
_entity_poly.type
_entity_poly.pdbx_seq_one_letter_code
_entity_poly.pdbx_strand_id
1 'polypeptide(L)'
;NYFPASFRLKIDYGYRSSKGMEEIAKSISEIDGVEDVEYAKVWLERLERVAKILRTTGIITGVVFSIVAMVIIAGAIKLSIYARKKKIAIMMLVGASNSFIRSPFLIEGALIGIVGGLFACGAIYAIIFLVNKYTIIHPTSPPLEYMLALIGFSFLIGVISAQISVSSFLREDG
;
A
#
# COMPACT_ATOMS: atom_id res chain seq x y z
N ASN A 1 -24.02 49.04 5.06
CA ASN A 1 -23.26 47.98 4.38
C ASN A 1 -21.98 47.79 5.20
N TYR A 2 -21.91 46.77 6.06
CA TYR A 2 -20.93 46.66 7.17
C TYR A 2 -19.97 45.45 7.01
N PHE A 3 -19.57 45.13 5.78
CA PHE A 3 -18.49 44.18 5.53
C PHE A 3 -17.47 44.79 4.57
N PRO A 4 -16.16 44.78 4.91
CA PRO A 4 -15.11 45.12 3.96
C PRO A 4 -15.11 44.14 2.78
N ALA A 5 -14.53 44.54 1.65
CA ALA A 5 -14.52 43.71 0.45
C ALA A 5 -13.72 42.41 0.68
N SER A 6 -14.42 41.27 0.75
CA SER A 6 -13.79 39.96 0.95
C SER A 6 -13.64 39.22 -0.38
N PHE A 7 -12.43 38.75 -0.70
CA PHE A 7 -12.19 37.84 -1.82
C PHE A 7 -12.08 36.40 -1.31
N ARG A 8 -12.85 35.48 -1.91
CA ARG A 8 -12.80 34.05 -1.60
C ARG A 8 -11.87 33.32 -2.56
N LEU A 9 -10.71 32.92 -2.08
CA LEU A 9 -9.77 32.07 -2.80
C LEU A 9 -10.06 30.59 -2.52
N LYS A 10 -10.38 29.82 -3.57
CA LYS A 10 -10.42 28.35 -3.48
C LYS A 10 -9.02 27.82 -3.71
N ILE A 11 -8.36 27.38 -2.65
CA ILE A 11 -7.01 26.79 -2.74
C ILE A 11 -7.12 25.34 -3.24
N ASP A 12 -6.25 25.03 -4.21
CA ASP A 12 -6.12 23.71 -4.83
C ASP A 12 -5.60 22.66 -3.83
N TYR A 13 -5.91 21.39 -4.07
CA TYR A 13 -5.78 20.29 -3.09
C TYR A 13 -4.35 20.09 -2.56
N GLY A 14 -3.33 20.49 -3.32
CA GLY A 14 -1.91 20.35 -2.96
C GLY A 14 -1.43 21.20 -1.79
N TYR A 15 -2.17 22.24 -1.38
CA TYR A 15 -1.75 23.18 -0.33
C TYR A 15 -2.68 23.23 0.89
N ARG A 16 -3.67 22.32 0.98
CA ARG A 16 -4.64 22.26 2.09
C ARG A 16 -4.08 21.68 3.40
N SER A 17 -2.76 21.63 3.54
CA SER A 17 -2.15 21.30 4.83
C SER A 17 -2.17 22.52 5.75
N SER A 18 -2.31 22.34 7.06
CA SER A 18 -2.27 23.44 8.03
C SER A 18 -1.03 24.31 7.85
N LYS A 19 0.11 23.68 7.56
CA LYS A 19 1.38 24.38 7.33
C LYS A 19 1.42 25.11 5.98
N GLY A 20 0.88 24.50 4.92
CA GLY A 20 0.80 25.13 3.60
C GLY A 20 -0.19 26.30 3.56
N MET A 21 -1.31 26.18 4.26
CA MET A 21 -2.28 27.26 4.44
C MET A 21 -1.71 28.40 5.29
N GLU A 22 -0.90 28.09 6.31
CA GLU A 22 -0.22 29.09 7.13
C GLU A 22 0.86 29.85 6.34
N GLU A 23 1.63 29.17 5.48
CA GLU A 23 2.59 29.80 4.57
C GLU A 23 1.89 30.70 3.53
N ILE A 24 0.79 30.23 2.94
CA ILE A 24 0.02 31.02 1.98
C ILE A 24 -0.67 32.21 2.66
N ALA A 25 -1.25 32.00 3.84
CA ALA A 25 -1.88 33.08 4.60
C ALA A 25 -0.85 34.17 4.93
N LYS A 26 0.37 33.79 5.33
CA LYS A 26 1.45 34.74 5.60
C LYS A 26 1.85 35.53 4.35
N SER A 27 2.03 34.86 3.21
CA SER A 27 2.37 35.53 1.94
C SER A 27 1.27 36.47 1.45
N ILE A 28 0.00 36.18 1.73
CA ILE A 28 -1.14 37.04 1.36
C ILE A 28 -1.26 38.22 2.34
N SER A 29 -1.01 38.02 3.63
CA SER A 29 -0.98 39.09 4.63
C SER A 29 0.15 40.11 4.41
N GLU A 30 1.19 39.77 3.64
CA GLU A 30 2.28 40.68 3.27
C GLU A 30 1.92 41.58 2.06
N ILE A 31 0.76 41.38 1.42
CA ILE A 31 0.29 42.22 0.30
C ILE A 31 -0.38 43.48 0.85
N ASP A 32 0.06 44.64 0.37
CA ASP A 32 -0.48 45.94 0.76
C ASP A 32 -1.98 46.06 0.42
N GLY A 33 -2.82 46.31 1.43
CA GLY A 33 -4.29 46.34 1.31
C GLY A 33 -5.04 45.11 1.82
N VAL A 34 -4.36 44.10 2.37
CA VAL A 34 -4.99 42.94 3.04
C VAL A 34 -5.02 43.15 4.55
N GLU A 35 -6.22 43.27 5.12
CA GLU A 35 -6.41 43.60 6.54
C GLU A 35 -6.47 42.34 7.44
N ASP A 36 -7.07 41.24 6.98
CA ASP A 36 -7.12 39.97 7.71
C ASP A 36 -7.25 38.75 6.76
N VAL A 37 -6.68 37.61 7.16
CA VAL A 37 -6.74 36.34 6.43
C VAL A 37 -7.32 35.27 7.34
N GLU A 38 -8.64 35.11 7.29
CA GLU A 38 -9.36 34.15 8.10
C GLU A 38 -9.37 32.76 7.43
N TYR A 39 -8.71 31.78 8.04
CA TYR A 39 -8.77 30.37 7.63
C TYR A 39 -9.09 29.48 8.82
N ALA A 40 -9.75 28.36 8.56
CA ALA A 40 -10.19 27.42 9.59
C ALA A 40 -9.02 26.57 10.15
N LYS A 41 -7.98 27.23 10.72
CA LYS A 41 -6.74 26.62 11.22
C LYS A 41 -7.00 25.46 12.18
N VAL A 42 -7.81 25.69 13.22
CA VAL A 42 -8.11 24.68 14.25
C VAL A 42 -8.83 23.46 13.66
N TRP A 43 -9.72 23.66 12.69
CA TRP A 43 -10.43 22.55 12.02
C TRP A 43 -9.48 21.77 11.10
N LEU A 44 -8.61 22.44 10.35
CA LEU A 44 -7.60 21.81 9.51
C LEU A 44 -6.60 21.01 10.34
N GLU A 45 -6.07 21.56 11.44
CA GLU A 45 -5.15 20.85 12.34
C GLU A 45 -5.79 19.60 12.96
N ARG A 46 -7.08 19.67 13.32
CA ARG A 46 -7.83 18.50 13.82
C ARG A 46 -7.99 17.43 12.73
N LEU A 47 -8.36 17.83 11.51
CA LEU A 47 -8.49 16.91 10.39
C LEU A 47 -7.16 16.25 10.04
N GLU A 48 -6.06 17.02 10.02
CA GLU A 48 -4.72 16.49 9.80
C GLU A 48 -4.29 15.51 10.89
N ARG A 49 -4.60 15.80 12.16
CA ARG A 49 -4.31 14.91 13.27
C ARG A 49 -5.06 13.59 13.13
N VAL A 50 -6.36 13.64 12.81
CA VAL A 50 -7.18 12.43 12.57
C VAL A 50 -6.65 11.65 11.37
N ALA A 51 -6.35 12.32 10.26
CA ALA A 51 -5.78 11.70 9.07
C ALA A 51 -4.42 11.04 9.36
N LYS A 52 -3.58 11.68 10.18
CA LYS A 52 -2.29 11.11 10.61
C LYS A 52 -2.48 9.85 11.45
N ILE A 53 -3.40 9.85 12.40
CA ILE A 53 -3.72 8.68 13.22
C ILE A 53 -4.23 7.53 12.34
N LEU A 54 -5.16 7.81 11.41
CA LEU A 54 -5.67 6.82 10.47
C LEU A 54 -4.56 6.26 9.58
N ARG A 55 -3.68 7.12 9.05
CA ARG A 55 -2.53 6.69 8.22
C ARG A 55 -1.57 5.81 8.99
N THR A 56 -1.17 6.20 10.21
CA THR A 56 -0.25 5.42 11.04
C THR A 56 -0.85 4.07 11.43
N THR A 57 -2.11 4.05 11.86
CA THR A 57 -2.82 2.82 12.23
C THR A 57 -3.00 1.89 11.04
N GLY A 58 -3.31 2.45 9.86
CA GLY A 58 -3.41 1.73 8.61
C GLY A 58 -2.09 1.06 8.21
N ILE A 59 -0.96 1.77 8.32
CA ILE A 59 0.36 1.22 8.04
C ILE A 59 0.68 0.06 8.99
N ILE A 60 0.48 0.24 10.30
CA ILE A 60 0.73 -0.80 11.30
C ILE A 60 -0.10 -2.06 10.98
N THR A 61 -1.39 -1.89 10.73
CA THR A 61 -2.29 -3.00 10.38
C THR A 61 -1.87 -3.68 9.08
N GLY A 62 -1.46 -2.91 8.06
CA GLY A 62 -0.95 -3.43 6.80
C GLY A 62 0.32 -4.28 6.96
N VAL A 63 1.24 -3.87 7.84
CA VAL A 63 2.45 -4.64 8.17
C VAL A 63 2.07 -5.96 8.84
N VAL A 64 1.17 -5.93 9.83
CA VAL A 64 0.70 -7.15 10.51
C VAL A 64 0.06 -8.13 9.52
N PHE A 65 -0.84 -7.66 8.65
CA PHE A 65 -1.45 -8.53 7.63
C PHE A 65 -0.45 -9.05 6.61
N SER A 66 0.57 -8.27 6.26
CA SER A 66 1.64 -8.72 5.38
C SER A 66 2.39 -9.90 6.00
N ILE A 67 2.72 -9.84 7.29
CA ILE A 67 3.35 -10.95 8.02
C ILE A 67 2.43 -12.18 8.03
N VAL A 68 1.14 -12.00 8.31
CA VAL A 68 0.16 -13.11 8.28
C VAL A 68 0.09 -13.76 6.90
N ALA A 69 0.02 -12.96 5.83
CA ALA A 69 0.02 -13.45 4.47
C ALA A 69 1.29 -14.24 4.15
N MET A 70 2.46 -13.74 4.58
CA MET A 70 3.73 -14.46 4.41
C MET A 70 3.70 -15.84 5.05
N VAL A 71 3.17 -15.96 6.28
CA VAL A 71 3.05 -17.25 6.99
C VAL A 71 2.12 -18.21 6.25
N ILE A 72 0.97 -17.72 5.76
CA ILE A 72 0.01 -18.53 5.01
C ILE A 72 0.62 -19.03 3.70
N ILE A 73 1.23 -18.14 2.92
CA ILE A 73 1.87 -18.49 1.65
C ILE A 73 3.01 -19.47 1.90
N ALA A 74 3.81 -19.25 2.94
CA ALA A 74 4.89 -20.16 3.31
C ALA A 74 4.38 -21.57 3.64
N GLY A 75 3.31 -21.67 4.42
CA GLY A 75 2.65 -22.94 4.73
C GLY A 75 2.15 -23.66 3.46
N ALA A 76 1.52 -22.93 2.54
CA ALA A 76 1.04 -23.47 1.27
C ALA A 76 2.19 -24.01 0.40
N ILE A 77 3.32 -23.29 0.32
CA ILE A 77 4.49 -23.71 -0.44
C ILE A 77 5.14 -24.95 0.20
N LYS A 78 5.28 -24.99 1.53
CA LYS A 78 5.76 -26.19 2.23
C LYS A 78 4.90 -27.41 1.88
N LEU A 79 3.58 -27.27 1.90
CA LEU A 79 2.67 -28.35 1.51
C LEU A 79 2.88 -28.78 0.04
N SER A 80 3.06 -27.83 -0.89
CA SER A 80 3.37 -28.10 -2.30
C SER A 80 4.68 -28.89 -2.47
N ILE A 81 5.72 -28.54 -1.70
CA ILE A 81 7.01 -29.25 -1.66
C ILE A 81 6.80 -30.70 -1.19
N TYR A 82 6.12 -30.90 -0.06
CA TYR A 82 5.86 -32.23 0.49
C TYR A 82 5.09 -33.12 -0.50
N ALA A 83 4.11 -32.58 -1.20
CA ALA A 83 3.34 -33.30 -2.22
C ALA A 83 4.22 -33.75 -3.41
N ARG A 84 5.29 -33.01 -3.72
CA ARG A 84 6.20 -33.29 -4.84
C ARG A 84 7.53 -33.93 -4.43
N LYS A 85 7.69 -34.32 -3.15
CA LYS A 85 8.95 -34.84 -2.59
C LYS A 85 9.60 -35.96 -3.42
N LYS A 86 8.80 -36.89 -3.99
CA LYS A 86 9.32 -38.00 -4.80
C LYS A 86 10.02 -37.51 -6.07
N LYS A 87 9.46 -36.51 -6.75
CA LYS A 87 10.06 -35.92 -7.97
C LYS A 87 11.35 -35.18 -7.63
N ILE A 88 11.34 -34.43 -6.52
CA ILE A 88 12.52 -33.72 -6.03
C ILE A 88 13.65 -34.71 -5.71
N ALA A 89 13.35 -35.83 -5.05
CA ALA A 89 14.32 -36.89 -4.78
C ALA A 89 14.98 -37.45 -6.05
N ILE A 90 14.20 -37.72 -7.11
CA ILE A 90 14.74 -38.18 -8.39
C ILE A 90 15.65 -37.11 -9.02
N MET A 91 15.25 -35.83 -8.97
CA MET A 91 16.07 -34.73 -9.48
C MET A 91 17.41 -34.60 -8.73
N MET A 92 17.40 -34.81 -7.41
CA MET A 92 18.62 -34.82 -6.61
C MET A 92 19.55 -35.99 -6.98
N LEU A 93 19.00 -37.18 -7.29
CA LEU A 93 19.79 -38.34 -7.72
C LEU A 93 20.50 -38.15 -9.06
N VAL A 94 19.95 -37.33 -9.95
CA VAL A 94 20.54 -37.00 -11.27
C VAL A 94 21.50 -35.80 -11.16
N GLY A 95 21.73 -35.26 -9.96
CA GLY A 95 22.66 -34.16 -9.73
C GLY A 95 22.11 -32.78 -10.10
N ALA A 96 20.78 -32.59 -10.06
CA ALA A 96 20.18 -31.28 -10.31
C ALA A 96 20.67 -30.22 -9.31
N SER A 97 20.95 -29.01 -9.79
CA SER A 97 21.38 -27.91 -8.93
C SER A 97 20.25 -27.47 -7.99
N ASN A 98 20.62 -27.03 -6.78
CA ASN A 98 19.66 -26.51 -5.80
C ASN A 98 18.74 -25.45 -6.42
N SER A 99 19.29 -24.51 -7.21
CA SER A 99 18.49 -23.48 -7.89
C SER A 99 17.42 -24.05 -8.81
N PHE A 100 17.71 -25.14 -9.53
CA PHE A 100 16.73 -25.79 -10.40
C PHE A 100 15.55 -26.38 -9.62
N ILE A 101 15.81 -26.88 -8.40
CA ILE A 101 14.77 -27.37 -7.48
C ILE A 101 13.97 -26.20 -6.90
N ARG A 102 14.59 -25.03 -6.63
CA ARG A 102 13.93 -23.86 -6.02
C ARG A 102 13.05 -23.07 -6.98
N SER A 103 13.47 -22.94 -8.25
CA SER A 103 12.79 -22.13 -9.27
C SER A 103 11.27 -22.34 -9.37
N PRO A 104 10.72 -23.57 -9.44
CA PRO A 104 9.27 -23.76 -9.56
C PRO A 104 8.49 -23.19 -8.36
N PHE A 105 9.04 -23.28 -7.16
CA PHE A 105 8.39 -22.77 -5.94
C PHE A 105 8.46 -21.25 -5.81
N LEU A 106 9.55 -20.64 -6.29
CA LEU A 106 9.67 -19.18 -6.38
C LEU A 106 8.63 -18.62 -7.37
N ILE A 107 8.41 -19.30 -8.49
CA ILE A 107 7.37 -18.93 -9.46
C ILE A 107 5.98 -19.10 -8.85
N GLU A 108 5.70 -20.20 -8.14
CA GLU A 108 4.42 -20.39 -7.42
C GLU A 108 4.17 -19.24 -6.44
N GLY A 109 5.15 -18.86 -5.61
CA GLY A 109 5.03 -17.74 -4.68
C GLY A 109 4.84 -16.38 -5.37
N ALA A 110 5.61 -16.12 -6.42
CA ALA A 110 5.49 -14.91 -7.23
C ALA A 110 4.09 -14.76 -7.85
N LEU A 111 3.55 -15.85 -8.41
CA LEU A 111 2.21 -15.87 -9.01
C LEU A 111 1.13 -15.62 -7.96
N ILE A 112 1.21 -16.26 -6.80
CA ILE A 112 0.29 -16.00 -5.68
C ILE A 112 0.34 -14.53 -5.27
N GLY A 113 1.55 -13.96 -5.18
CA GLY A 113 1.75 -12.54 -4.88
C GLY A 113 1.12 -11.61 -5.92
N ILE A 114 1.35 -11.83 -7.21
CA ILE A 114 0.79 -11.02 -8.29
C ILE A 114 -0.73 -11.11 -8.30
N VAL A 115 -1.30 -12.30 -8.20
CA VAL A 115 -2.76 -12.51 -8.20
C VAL A 115 -3.39 -11.81 -6.99
N GLY A 116 -2.76 -11.91 -5.81
CA GLY A 116 -3.19 -11.18 -4.62
C GLY A 116 -3.14 -9.65 -4.82
N GLY A 117 -2.07 -9.14 -5.42
CA GLY A 117 -1.92 -7.71 -5.73
C GLY A 117 -2.97 -7.20 -6.73
N LEU A 118 -3.25 -7.98 -7.79
CA LEU A 118 -4.32 -7.66 -8.74
C LEU A 118 -5.70 -7.66 -8.08
N PHE A 119 -5.95 -8.64 -7.21
CA PHE A 119 -7.19 -8.70 -6.45
C PHE A 119 -7.35 -7.50 -5.50
N ALA A 120 -6.27 -7.09 -4.83
CA ALA A 120 -6.26 -5.89 -4.00
C ALA A 120 -6.53 -4.61 -4.81
N CYS A 121 -5.90 -4.45 -5.98
CA CYS A 121 -6.17 -3.33 -6.89
C CYS A 121 -7.64 -3.30 -7.33
N GLY A 122 -8.20 -4.46 -7.70
CA GLY A 122 -9.62 -4.58 -8.04
C GLY A 122 -10.55 -4.21 -6.88
N ALA A 123 -10.24 -4.66 -5.67
CA ALA A 123 -10.99 -4.32 -4.47
C ALA A 123 -10.96 -2.82 -4.16
N ILE A 124 -9.79 -2.17 -4.28
CA ILE A 124 -9.66 -0.71 -4.09
C ILE A 124 -10.55 0.03 -5.10
N TYR A 125 -10.51 -0.36 -6.37
CA TYR A 125 -11.33 0.27 -7.40
C TYR A 125 -12.84 0.09 -7.14
N ALA A 126 -13.24 -1.12 -6.72
CA ALA A 126 -14.62 -1.42 -6.36
C ALA A 126 -15.09 -0.57 -5.17
N ILE A 127 -14.26 -0.39 -4.15
CA ILE A 127 -14.57 0.46 -2.99
C ILE A 127 -14.72 1.92 -3.42
N ILE A 128 -13.79 2.45 -4.21
CA ILE A 128 -13.86 3.82 -4.72
C ILE A 128 -15.13 4.03 -5.55
N PHE A 129 -15.45 3.09 -6.43
CA PHE A 129 -16.66 3.13 -7.24
C PHE A 129 -17.92 3.16 -6.37
N LEU A 130 -17.97 2.34 -5.31
CA LEU A 130 -19.09 2.31 -4.37
C LEU A 130 -19.20 3.63 -3.59
N VAL A 131 -18.09 4.16 -3.09
CA VAL A 131 -18.07 5.44 -2.36
C VAL A 131 -18.54 6.59 -3.25
N ASN A 132 -18.05 6.67 -4.49
CA ASN A 132 -18.48 7.71 -5.45
C ASN A 132 -19.98 7.63 -5.75
N LYS A 133 -20.56 6.42 -5.74
CA LYS A 133 -22.00 6.24 -6.00
C LYS A 133 -22.89 6.67 -4.83
N TYR A 134 -22.46 6.42 -3.59
CA TYR A 134 -23.29 6.62 -2.40
C TYR A 134 -22.94 7.85 -1.56
N THR A 135 -21.86 8.57 -1.89
CA THR A 135 -21.35 9.68 -1.08
C THR A 135 -21.08 10.92 -1.94
N ILE A 136 -21.25 12.11 -1.35
CA ILE A 136 -20.92 13.40 -2.00
C ILE A 136 -19.38 13.60 -2.07
N ILE A 137 -18.65 12.82 -1.28
CA ILE A 137 -17.18 12.80 -1.27
C ILE A 137 -16.71 12.02 -2.49
N HIS A 138 -15.99 12.70 -3.38
CA HIS A 138 -15.35 12.10 -4.55
C HIS A 138 -13.87 11.88 -4.23
N PRO A 139 -13.48 10.73 -3.62
CA PRO A 139 -12.07 10.40 -3.48
C PRO A 139 -11.42 10.40 -4.87
N THR A 140 -10.30 11.12 -4.98
CA THR A 140 -9.48 11.08 -6.19
C THR A 140 -9.00 9.65 -6.42
N SER A 141 -9.14 9.17 -7.65
CA SER A 141 -8.63 7.85 -8.03
C SER A 141 -7.12 7.81 -7.77
N PRO A 142 -6.60 6.76 -7.09
CA PRO A 142 -5.18 6.65 -6.84
C PRO A 142 -4.43 6.64 -8.18
N PRO A 143 -3.32 7.39 -8.32
CA PRO A 143 -2.52 7.33 -9.54
C PRO A 143 -1.98 5.93 -9.77
N LEU A 144 -1.73 5.62 -11.05
CA LEU A 144 -1.29 4.31 -11.51
C LEU A 144 -0.02 3.81 -10.78
N GLU A 145 0.85 4.73 -10.37
CA GLU A 145 2.08 4.44 -9.62
C GLU A 145 1.81 3.68 -8.32
N TYR A 146 0.75 4.02 -7.57
CA TYR A 146 0.41 3.32 -6.33
C TYR A 146 -0.09 1.89 -6.60
N MET A 147 -0.79 1.67 -7.71
CA MET A 147 -1.25 0.34 -8.10
C MET A 147 -0.06 -0.55 -8.47
N LEU A 148 0.88 -0.01 -9.25
CA LEU A 148 2.11 -0.71 -9.61
C LEU A 148 2.96 -1.00 -8.37
N ALA A 149 3.05 -0.06 -7.43
CA ALA A 149 3.72 -0.27 -6.15
C ALA A 149 3.06 -1.38 -5.32
N LEU A 150 1.72 -1.45 -5.28
CA LEU A 150 0.99 -2.52 -4.57
C LEU A 150 1.21 -3.90 -5.19
N ILE A 151 1.17 -4.00 -6.51
CA ILE A 151 1.44 -5.25 -7.23
C ILE A 151 2.90 -5.67 -7.00
N GLY A 152 3.85 -4.72 -7.10
CA GLY A 152 5.26 -4.96 -6.83
C GLY A 152 5.50 -5.43 -5.40
N PHE A 153 4.87 -4.78 -4.42
CA PHE A 153 4.96 -5.18 -3.01
C PHE A 153 4.41 -6.60 -2.78
N SER A 154 3.26 -6.92 -3.41
CA SER A 154 2.65 -8.25 -3.30
C SER A 154 3.51 -9.33 -3.96
N PHE A 155 4.12 -9.03 -5.11
CA PHE A 155 5.10 -9.90 -5.76
C PHE A 155 6.31 -10.16 -4.85
N LEU A 156 6.88 -9.11 -4.26
CA LEU A 156 8.01 -9.25 -3.33
C LEU A 156 7.65 -10.11 -2.13
N ILE A 157 6.48 -9.88 -1.51
CA ILE A 157 5.98 -10.73 -0.41
C ILE A 157 5.91 -12.19 -0.85
N GLY A 158 5.34 -12.47 -2.03
CA GLY A 158 5.24 -13.83 -2.56
C GLY A 158 6.59 -14.50 -2.76
N VAL A 159 7.55 -13.79 -3.35
CA VAL A 159 8.91 -14.28 -3.59
C VAL A 159 9.67 -14.51 -2.27
N ILE A 160 9.60 -13.56 -1.33
CA ILE A 160 10.28 -13.67 -0.03
C ILE A 160 9.71 -14.86 0.75
N SER A 161 8.38 -15.03 0.75
CA SER A 161 7.71 -16.14 1.41
C SER A 161 8.12 -17.49 0.83
N ALA A 162 8.21 -17.58 -0.50
CA ALA A 162 8.69 -18.77 -1.19
C ALA A 162 10.15 -19.08 -0.84
N GLN A 163 11.02 -18.07 -0.88
CA GLN A 163 12.44 -18.23 -0.57
C GLN A 163 12.67 -18.73 0.87
N ILE A 164 11.98 -18.15 1.85
CA ILE A 164 12.04 -18.58 3.26
C ILE A 164 11.60 -20.05 3.40
N SER A 165 10.52 -20.42 2.72
CA SER A 165 9.96 -21.77 2.81
C SER A 165 10.88 -22.83 2.24
N VAL A 166 11.44 -22.57 1.06
CA VAL A 166 12.28 -23.52 0.34
C VAL A 166 13.66 -23.64 0.99
N SER A 167 14.23 -22.52 1.45
CA SER A 167 15.53 -22.52 2.15
C SER A 167 15.47 -23.20 3.51
N SER A 168 14.36 -23.08 4.23
CA SER A 168 14.11 -23.83 5.46
C SER A 168 14.07 -25.33 5.19
N PHE A 169 13.31 -25.76 4.17
CA PHE A 169 13.14 -27.19 3.86
C PHE A 169 14.45 -27.88 3.47
N LEU A 170 15.26 -27.24 2.62
CA LEU A 170 16.53 -27.81 2.16
C LEU A 170 17.60 -27.89 3.27
N ARG A 171 17.43 -27.19 4.40
CA ARG A 171 18.33 -27.27 5.55
C ARG A 171 17.96 -28.38 6.54
N GLU A 172 16.74 -28.92 6.46
CA GLU A 172 16.24 -29.95 7.37
C GLU A 172 16.59 -31.37 6.90
N ASP A 173 16.76 -31.57 5.59
CA ASP A 173 17.01 -32.88 4.97
C ASP A 173 18.48 -33.09 4.50
N GLY A 174 19.40 -32.18 4.84
CA GLY A 174 20.82 -32.25 4.48
C GLY A 174 21.73 -32.34 5.71
#